data_AF-A0A228HNT4-F1
#
_entry.id   AF-A0A228HNT4-F1
#
_cell.length_a   1.000
_cell.length_b   1.000
_cell.length_c   1.000
_cell.angle_alpha   90.00
_cell.angle_beta   90.00
_cell.angle_gamma   90.00
#
_symmetry.space_group_name_H-M   'P 1'
#
loop_
_entity.id
_entity.type
_entity.pdbx_description
1 polymer ?
#
loop_
_entity_poly.entity_id
_entity_poly.type
_entity_poly.pdbx_seq_one_letter_code
_entity_poly.pdbx_strand_id
1 'polypeptide(L)' 'MGSREQEPSLPAGFVVFSADGRAQFGWLNPETEQYWSEATGEVIRDAVGAVPWVADRAH' A
#
# COMPACT_ATOMS: atom_id res chain seq x y z
N MET A 1 -32.03 -3.08 14.74
CA MET A 1 -30.67 -2.60 15.02
C MET A 1 -29.73 -3.50 14.22
N GLY A 2 -29.40 -3.13 12.97
CA GLY A 2 -28.57 -3.98 12.11
C GLY A 2 -27.12 -3.86 12.53
N SER A 3 -26.52 -4.99 12.93
CA SER A 3 -25.08 -5.09 13.13
C SER A 3 -24.40 -4.76 11.80
N ARG A 4 -23.83 -3.57 11.70
CA ARG A 4 -22.94 -3.22 10.59
C ARG A 4 -21.73 -4.12 10.78
N GLU A 5 -21.66 -5.20 10.01
CA GLU A 5 -20.48 -6.06 9.96
C GLU A 5 -19.29 -5.12 9.80
N GLN A 6 -18.38 -5.12 10.78
CA GLN A 6 -17.13 -4.41 10.64
C GLN A 6 -16.40 -5.14 9.54
N GLU A 7 -16.51 -4.59 8.33
CA GLU A 7 -15.73 -5.01 7.17
C GLU A 7 -14.29 -5.13 7.65
N PRO A 8 -13.64 -6.30 7.50
CA PRO A 8 -12.28 -6.47 7.98
C PRO A 8 -11.45 -5.34 7.38
N SER A 9 -10.85 -4.52 8.23
CA SER A 9 -9.98 -3.44 7.77
C SER A 9 -8.75 -4.13 7.19
N LEU A 10 -8.77 -4.38 5.87
CA LEU A 10 -7.58 -4.81 5.16
C LEU A 10 -6.50 -3.77 5.47
N PRO A 11 -5.25 -4.18 5.76
CA PRO A 11 -4.16 -3.24 5.86
C PRO A 11 -4.17 -2.37 4.61
N ALA A 12 -4.22 -1.06 4.76
CA ALA A 12 -4.20 -0.16 3.61
C ALA A 12 -2.91 -0.44 2.82
N GLY A 13 -3.06 -0.83 1.55
CA GLY A 13 -1.95 -0.80 0.62
C GLY A 13 -1.44 0.63 0.48
N PHE A 14 -0.23 0.83 -0.02
CA PHE A 14 0.31 2.15 -0.30
C PHE A 14 0.36 2.38 -1.80
N VAL A 15 0.09 3.62 -2.21
CA VAL A 15 0.61 4.14 -3.48
C VAL A 15 1.97 4.74 -3.16
N VAL A 16 3.03 4.14 -3.69
CA VAL A 16 4.43 4.53 -3.46
C VAL A 16 4.95 5.27 -4.67
N PHE A 17 5.55 6.44 -4.44
CA PHE A 17 6.18 7.28 -5.46
C PHE A 17 7.69 7.06 -5.43
N SER A 18 8.28 6.77 -6.59
CA SER A 18 9.73 6.65 -6.77
C SER A 18 10.34 7.92 -7.37
N ALA A 19 11.64 8.12 -7.15
CA ALA A 19 12.39 9.28 -7.63
C ALA A 19 12.38 9.44 -9.17
N ASP A 20 12.16 8.35 -9.90
CA ASP A 20 11.98 8.33 -11.35
C ASP A 20 10.61 8.87 -11.82
N GLY A 21 9.75 9.30 -10.89
CA GLY A 21 8.43 9.86 -11.15
C GLY A 21 7.33 8.81 -11.35
N ARG A 22 7.61 7.53 -11.12
CA ARG A 22 6.59 6.47 -11.19
C ARG A 22 5.83 6.34 -9.87
N ALA A 23 4.59 5.86 -9.99
CA ALA A 23 3.76 5.47 -8.86
C ALA A 23 3.33 4.01 -9.02
N GLN A 24 3.33 3.25 -7.94
CA GLN A 24 2.92 1.85 -7.95
C GLN A 24 2.33 1.41 -6.60
N PHE A 25 1.58 0.32 -6.61
CA PHE A 25 1.09 -0.30 -5.38
C PHE A 25 2.21 -1.04 -4.65
N GLY A 26 2.20 -0.92 -3.32
CA GLY A 26 3.15 -1.57 -2.46
C GLY A 26 2.72 -1.61 -1.01
N TRP A 27 3.61 -2.14 -0.17
CA TRP A 27 3.42 -2.23 1.28
C TRP A 27 4.69 -1.84 2.01
N LEU A 28 4.55 -1.31 3.22
CA LEU A 28 5.68 -0.97 4.10
C LEU A 28 6.04 -2.18 4.95
N ASN A 29 7.29 -2.64 4.86
CA ASN A 29 7.82 -3.62 5.81
C ASN A 29 8.18 -2.88 7.12
N PRO A 30 7.54 -3.21 8.26
CA PRO A 30 7.81 -2.52 9.52
C PRO A 30 9.17 -2.86 10.14
N GLU A 31 9.79 -3.99 9.77
CA GLU A 31 11.09 -4.40 10.28
C GLU A 31 12.24 -3.74 9.53
N THR A 32 12.10 -3.58 8.21
CA THR A 32 13.15 -2.98 7.36
C THR A 32 12.89 -1.52 7.02
N GLU A 33 11.70 -1.00 7.33
CA GLU A 33 11.21 0.33 6.98
C GLU A 33 11.26 0.62 5.46
N GLN A 34 11.26 -0.43 4.64
CA GLN A 34 11.30 -0.34 3.18
C GLN A 34 9.92 -0.56 2.58
N TYR A 35 9.66 0.14 1.47
CA TYR A 35 8.53 -0.15 0.62
C TYR A 35 8.83 -1.29 -0.34
N TRP A 36 7.89 -2.22 -0.48
CA TRP A 36 7.96 -3.37 -1.38
C TRP A 36 6.86 -3.27 -2.42
N SER A 37 7.19 -3.62 -3.66
CA SER A 37 6.25 -3.67 -4.77
C SER A 37 5.27 -4.82 -4.58
N GLU A 38 3.98 -4.55 -4.71
CA GLU A 38 2.97 -5.61 -4.75
C GLU A 38 3.08 -6.43 -6.05
N ALA A 39 3.42 -5.77 -7.16
CA ALA A 39 3.47 -6.39 -8.48
C ALA A 39 4.68 -7.32 -8.65
N THR A 40 5.85 -6.95 -8.11
CA THR A 40 7.09 -7.71 -8.31
C THR A 40 7.56 -8.45 -7.07
N GLY A 41 7.08 -8.08 -5.88
CA GLY A 41 7.60 -8.61 -4.62
C GLY A 41 9.04 -8.16 -4.32
N GLU A 42 9.54 -7.10 -4.98
CA GLU A 42 10.88 -6.55 -4.77
C GLU A 42 10.82 -5.19 -4.04
N VAL A 43 11.93 -4.80 -3.40
CA VAL A 43 12.07 -3.48 -2.75
C VAL A 43 12.01 -2.35 -3.78
N ILE A 44 11.21 -1.32 -3.49
CA ILE A 44 11.16 -0.05 -4.22
C ILE A 44 12.29 0.83 -3.69
N ARG A 45 13.47 0.72 -4.30
CA ARG A 45 14.71 1.30 -3.76
C ARG A 45 14.70 2.82 -3.66
N ASP A 46 14.10 3.51 -4.61
CA ASP A 46 14.13 4.97 -4.71
C ASP A 46 12.78 5.60 -4.29
N ALA A 47 12.10 5.01 -3.32
CA ALA A 47 10.85 5.55 -2.78
C ALA A 47 11.09 6.93 -2.14
N VAL A 48 10.41 7.95 -2.65
CA VAL A 48 10.48 9.34 -2.16
C VAL A 48 9.23 9.75 -1.36
N GLY A 49 8.18 8.95 -1.41
CA GLY A 49 6.97 9.14 -0.62
C GLY A 49 5.97 8.03 -0.82
N ALA A 50 5.01 7.92 0.09
CA ALA A 50 3.90 7.00 -0.04
C ALA A 50 2.66 7.57 0.62
N VAL A 51 1.49 7.21 0.08
CA VAL A 51 0.20 7.55 0.67
C VAL A 51 -0.61 6.27 0.89
N PRO A 52 -1.29 6.11 2.04
CA PRO A 52 -2.21 5.00 2.23
C PRO A 52 -3.30 5.04 1.15
N TRP A 53 -3.56 3.88 0.57
CA TRP A 53 -4.62 3.65 -0.38
C TRP A 53 -5.71 2.80 0.27
N VAL A 54 -6.94 3.33 0.19
CA VAL A 54 -8.13 2.66 0.68
C VAL A 54 -9.11 2.61 -0.49
N ALA A 55 -9.41 1.41 -0.97
CA ALA A 55 -10.47 1.21 -1.93
C ALA A 55 -11.83 1.38 -1.25
N ASP A 56 -12.77 2.08 -1.89
CA ASP A 56 -14.16 2.06 -1.44
C ASP A 56 -14.87 0.74 -1.79
N ARG A 57 -14.34 0.03 -2.81
CA ARG A 57 -14.83 -1.24 -3.34
C ARG A 57 -13.69 -2.07 -3.92
N ALA A 58 -13.68 -3.35 -3.61
CA ALA A 58 -12.90 -4.37 -4.31
C ALA A 58 -13.87 -5.20 -5.18
N HIS A 59 -13.44 -5.55 -6.41
CA HIS A 59 -14.19 -6.37 -7.36
C HIS A 59 -13.80 -7.85 -7.27
#